data_AF-D0LPG1-F1
#
_entry.id   AF-D0LPG1-F1
#
_cell.length_a   1.000
_cell.length_b   1.000
_cell.length_c   1.000
_cell.angle_alpha   90.00
_cell.angle_beta   90.00
_cell.angle_gamma   90.00
#
_symmetry.space_group_name_H-M   'P 1'
#
loop_
_entity.id
_entity.type
_entity.pdbx_description
1 polymer ?
#
loop_
_entity_poly.entity_id
_entity_poly.type
_entity_poly.pdbx_seq_one_letter_code
_entity_poly.pdbx_strand_id
1 'polypeptide(L)'
;MKTKVIGTVTTYHGSEFGCLRRSRAVLITGVYKYVEHPDYDEDAADEDDVSEFGGYITDDDVLARCGGITKYDRVEVQPWIEREGRYSFVTSDPLAVDLACFQDLA
;
A
#
# COMPACT_ATOMS: atom_id res chain seq x y z
N MET A 1 4.07 -6.56 20.14
CA MET A 1 3.57 -7.45 19.05
C MET A 1 3.72 -6.64 17.77
N LYS A 2 4.44 -7.15 16.76
CA LYS A 2 4.72 -6.39 15.54
C LYS A 2 3.47 -6.35 14.67
N THR A 3 3.09 -5.19 14.15
CA THR A 3 1.94 -5.06 13.25
C THR A 3 2.30 -5.67 11.90
N LYS A 4 1.55 -6.68 11.46
CA LYS A 4 1.73 -7.30 10.15
C LYS A 4 0.96 -6.52 9.09
N VAL A 5 1.65 -5.98 8.09
CA VAL A 5 1.05 -5.22 7.00
C VAL A 5 1.14 -6.01 5.70
N ILE A 6 2.34 -6.45 5.33
CA ILE A 6 2.54 -7.19 4.09
C ILE A 6 1.87 -8.57 4.21
N GLY A 7 1.05 -8.91 3.20
CA GLY A 7 0.22 -10.12 3.20
C GLY A 7 -1.09 -9.99 3.98
N THR A 8 -1.45 -8.80 4.46
CA THR A 8 -2.76 -8.55 5.09
C THR A 8 -3.84 -8.40 4.01
N VAL A 9 -4.98 -9.05 4.25
CA VAL A 9 -6.18 -8.90 3.43
C VAL A 9 -7.07 -7.83 4.05
N THR A 10 -7.51 -6.88 3.23
CA THR A 10 -8.34 -5.74 3.66
C THR A 10 -9.37 -5.40 2.58
N THR A 11 -10.14 -4.32 2.79
CA THR A 11 -11.12 -3.82 1.83
C THR A 11 -10.75 -2.42 1.37
N TYR A 12 -10.92 -2.15 0.09
CA TYR A 12 -10.72 -0.84 -0.50
C TYR A 12 -12.03 -0.04 -0.53
N HIS A 13 -11.96 1.22 -0.11
CA HIS A 13 -13.09 2.15 0.01
C HIS A 13 -12.93 3.43 -0.82
N GLY A 14 -11.79 3.59 -1.51
CA GLY A 14 -11.50 4.77 -2.32
C GLY A 14 -12.27 4.86 -3.63
N SER A 15 -12.11 6.00 -4.31
CA SER A 15 -12.77 6.29 -5.59
C SER A 15 -11.85 6.26 -6.81
N GLU A 16 -10.54 6.19 -6.64
CA GLU A 16 -9.55 6.22 -7.74
C GLU A 16 -9.67 4.96 -8.63
N PHE A 17 -9.57 3.77 -8.04
CA PHE A 17 -9.49 2.52 -8.81
C PHE A 17 -10.84 1.80 -8.96
N GLY A 18 -11.40 1.83 -10.17
CA GLY A 18 -12.66 1.15 -10.50
C GLY A 18 -12.59 -0.38 -10.42
N CYS A 19 -11.43 -0.98 -10.68
CA CYS A 19 -11.20 -2.42 -10.53
C CYS A 19 -11.25 -2.86 -9.07
N LEU A 20 -10.66 -2.09 -8.15
CA LEU A 20 -10.63 -2.41 -6.73
C LEU A 20 -12.03 -2.31 -6.11
N ARG A 21 -12.87 -1.34 -6.51
CA ARG A 21 -14.27 -1.23 -6.04
C ARG A 21 -15.14 -2.45 -6.36
N ARG A 22 -14.78 -3.20 -7.40
CA ARG A 22 -15.50 -4.43 -7.79
C ARG A 22 -14.98 -5.66 -7.05
N SER A 23 -13.87 -5.54 -6.35
CA SER A 23 -13.29 -6.62 -5.57
C SER A 23 -13.80 -6.56 -4.13
N ARG A 24 -14.15 -7.72 -3.57
CA ARG A 24 -14.57 -7.84 -2.16
C ARG A 24 -13.41 -7.66 -1.18
N ALA A 25 -12.18 -7.88 -1.63
CA ALA A 25 -11.01 -7.92 -0.79
C ALA A 25 -9.76 -7.65 -1.63
N VAL A 26 -8.79 -7.00 -1.02
CA VAL A 26 -7.48 -6.74 -1.62
C VAL A 26 -6.39 -7.27 -0.69
N LEU A 27 -5.35 -7.88 -1.27
CA LEU A 27 -4.18 -8.36 -0.56
C LEU A 27 -3.06 -7.32 -0.66
N ILE A 28 -2.53 -6.86 0.47
CA ILE A 28 -1.40 -5.94 0.51
C ILE A 28 -0.11 -6.70 0.15
N THR A 29 0.62 -6.23 -0.86
CA THR A 29 1.87 -6.85 -1.34
C THR A 29 3.10 -5.97 -1.17
N GLY A 30 2.93 -4.66 -1.05
CA GLY A 30 4.02 -3.72 -0.90
C GLY A 30 3.54 -2.33 -0.49
N VAL A 31 4.48 -1.44 -0.22
CA VAL A 31 4.23 -0.05 0.17
C VAL A 31 5.20 0.84 -0.58
N TYR A 32 4.67 1.85 -1.26
CA TYR A 32 5.44 2.97 -1.77
C TYR A 32 5.43 4.09 -0.72
N LYS A 33 6.59 4.30 -0.12
CA LYS A 33 6.73 5.14 1.07
C LYS A 33 6.74 6.63 0.70
N TYR A 34 5.93 7.43 1.39
CA TYR A 34 5.89 8.90 1.28
C TYR A 34 5.63 9.50 -0.12
N VAL A 35 5.13 8.74 -1.09
CA VAL A 35 4.91 9.21 -2.47
C VAL A 35 3.93 10.40 -2.56
N GLU A 36 3.01 10.50 -1.60
CA GLU A 36 2.03 11.60 -1.54
C GLU A 36 2.48 12.75 -0.63
N HIS A 37 3.72 12.71 -0.13
CA HIS A 37 4.28 13.80 0.67
C HIS A 37 4.56 15.01 -0.23
N PRO A 38 4.24 16.26 0.19
CA PRO A 38 4.45 17.45 -0.64
C PRO A 38 5.91 17.70 -1.01
N ASP A 39 6.85 17.20 -0.21
CA ASP A 39 8.30 17.29 -0.46
C ASP A 39 8.86 16.04 -1.15
N TYR A 40 8.01 15.12 -1.64
CA TYR A 40 8.46 13.96 -2.40
C TYR A 40 9.05 14.41 -3.74
N ASP A 41 10.29 14.00 -4.00
CA ASP A 41 11.00 14.27 -5.23
C ASP A 41 11.28 12.94 -5.94
N GLU A 42 10.59 12.70 -7.05
CA GLU A 42 10.70 11.46 -7.82
C GLU A 42 12.09 11.25 -8.42
N ASP A 43 12.83 12.33 -8.71
CA ASP A 43 14.18 12.26 -9.27
C ASP A 43 15.23 11.96 -8.20
N ALA A 44 14.90 12.22 -6.92
CA ALA A 44 15.76 11.95 -5.78
C ALA A 44 15.40 10.65 -5.04
N ALA A 45 14.21 10.11 -5.28
CA ALA A 45 13.76 8.85 -4.69
C ALA A 45 14.56 7.68 -5.29
N ASP A 46 15.52 7.17 -4.52
CA ASP A 46 16.13 5.88 -4.82
C ASP A 46 15.21 4.77 -4.30
N GLU A 47 14.78 3.87 -5.19
CA GLU A 47 13.92 2.74 -4.81
C GLU A 47 14.58 1.84 -3.74
N ASP A 48 15.91 1.84 -3.68
CA ASP A 48 16.72 1.10 -2.70
C ASP A 48 17.04 1.92 -1.42
N ASP A 49 16.80 3.24 -1.40
CA ASP A 49 17.03 4.12 -0.23
C ASP A 49 15.72 4.50 0.47
N VAL A 50 15.40 3.73 1.52
CA VAL A 50 14.22 3.92 2.37
C VAL A 50 14.45 4.89 3.55
N SER A 51 15.57 5.64 3.57
CA SER A 51 16.02 6.36 4.77
C SER A 51 15.44 7.76 4.98
N GLU A 52 14.98 8.47 3.94
CA GLU A 52 14.45 9.84 4.10
C GLU A 52 13.11 10.10 3.39
N PHE A 53 12.98 9.90 2.07
CA PHE A 53 11.72 10.14 1.33
C PHE A 53 11.65 9.25 0.09
N GLY A 54 10.78 8.25 0.10
CA GLY A 54 10.66 7.30 -1.02
C GLY A 54 11.15 5.90 -0.67
N GLY A 55 10.94 4.98 -1.61
CA GLY A 55 11.32 3.58 -1.51
C GLY A 55 10.12 2.62 -1.56
N TYR A 56 10.36 1.44 -2.13
CA TYR A 56 9.39 0.35 -2.22
C TYR A 56 9.69 -0.73 -1.18
N ILE A 57 8.75 -0.95 -0.26
CA ILE A 57 8.93 -1.82 0.90
C ILE A 57 8.00 -3.04 0.81
N THR A 58 8.57 -4.24 0.89
CA THR A 58 7.85 -5.53 0.89
C THR A 58 8.09 -6.35 2.15
N ASP A 59 8.71 -5.75 3.17
CA ASP A 59 9.08 -6.41 4.42
C ASP A 59 8.60 -5.59 5.63
N ASP A 60 7.87 -6.23 6.54
CA ASP A 60 7.30 -5.58 7.72
C ASP A 60 8.38 -5.07 8.70
N ASP A 61 9.57 -5.67 8.70
CA ASP A 61 10.68 -5.24 9.56
C ASP A 61 11.30 -3.96 9.04
N VAL A 62 11.49 -3.84 7.72
CA VAL A 62 11.90 -2.60 7.05
C VAL A 62 10.84 -1.53 7.27
N LEU A 63 9.56 -1.84 7.00
CA LEU A 63 8.46 -0.90 7.17
C LEU A 63 8.37 -0.34 8.60
N ALA A 64 8.54 -1.20 9.60
CA ALA A 64 8.56 -0.78 11.00
C ALA A 64 9.75 0.15 11.34
N ARG A 65 10.92 -0.06 10.73
CA ARG A 65 12.08 0.84 10.90
C ARG A 65 11.86 2.20 10.24
N CYS A 66 11.07 2.23 9.16
CA CYS A 66 10.69 3.46 8.45
C CYS A 66 9.45 4.17 9.05
N GLY A 67 9.06 3.81 10.29
CA GLY A 67 7.96 4.47 11.00
C GLY A 67 6.56 3.91 10.75
N GLY A 68 6.43 2.80 10.02
CA GLY A 68 5.15 2.16 9.71
C GLY A 68 4.40 2.83 8.57
N ILE A 69 3.11 2.49 8.40
CA ILE A 69 2.23 3.11 7.41
C ILE A 69 1.81 4.51 7.86
N THR A 70 1.77 5.43 6.91
CA THR A 70 1.32 6.80 7.08
C THR A 70 0.32 7.17 5.99
N LYS A 71 -0.40 8.27 6.17
CA LYS A 71 -1.36 8.79 5.17
C LYS A 71 -0.73 9.21 3.84
N TYR A 72 0.60 9.39 3.81
CA TYR A 72 1.35 9.79 2.62
C TYR A 72 1.85 8.61 1.80
N ASP A 73 1.58 7.38 2.26
CA ASP A 73 2.00 6.17 1.56
C ASP A 73 0.93 5.74 0.56
N ARG A 74 1.39 5.18 -0.57
CA ARG A 74 0.56 4.36 -1.45
C ARG A 74 0.82 2.89 -1.16
N VAL A 75 -0.23 2.08 -1.11
CA VAL A 75 -0.13 0.68 -0.70
C VAL A 75 -0.41 -0.20 -1.90
N GLU A 76 0.59 -0.97 -2.33
CA GLU A 76 0.41 -1.92 -3.42
C GLU A 76 -0.51 -3.06 -2.98
N VAL A 77 -1.55 -3.31 -3.78
CA VAL A 77 -2.53 -4.35 -3.52
C VAL A 77 -2.87 -5.18 -4.76
N GLN A 78 -3.20 -6.45 -4.51
CA GLN A 78 -3.80 -7.35 -5.50
C GLN A 78 -5.30 -7.53 -5.20
N PRO A 79 -6.22 -7.19 -6.12
CA PRO A 79 -7.64 -7.47 -5.93
C PRO A 79 -7.95 -8.97 -6.04
N TRP A 80 -8.88 -9.44 -5.22
CA TRP A 80 -9.48 -10.77 -5.37
C TRP A 80 -10.37 -10.83 -6.61
N ILE A 81 -10.18 -11.86 -7.44
CA ILE A 81 -10.96 -12.10 -8.66
C ILE A 81 -11.85 -13.32 -8.43
N GLU A 82 -13.13 -13.09 -8.15
CA GLU A 82 -14.09 -14.15 -7.76
C GLU A 82 -14.20 -15.28 -8.79
N ARG A 83 -14.29 -14.93 -10.08
CA ARG A 83 -14.44 -15.91 -11.16
C ARG A 83 -13.25 -16.86 -11.27
N GLU A 84 -12.06 -16.39 -10.88
CA GLU A 84 -10.80 -17.13 -11.02
C GLU A 84 -10.36 -17.77 -9.70
N GLY A 85 -11.04 -17.47 -8.59
CA GLY A 85 -10.71 -18.03 -7.26
C GLY A 85 -9.31 -17.68 -6.77
N ARG A 86 -8.76 -16.53 -7.16
CA ARG A 86 -7.40 -16.10 -6.80
C ARG A 86 -7.25 -14.58 -6.76
N TYR A 87 -6.14 -14.11 -6.21
CA TYR A 87 -5.70 -12.73 -6.35
C TYR A 87 -5.14 -12.46 -7.75
N SER A 88 -5.32 -11.23 -8.21
CA SER A 88 -4.77 -10.71 -9.47
C SER A 88 -3.24 -10.77 -9.48
N PHE A 89 -2.64 -10.97 -10.66
CA PHE A 89 -1.20 -10.77 -10.87
C PHE A 89 -0.85 -9.30 -11.14
N VAL A 90 -1.84 -8.51 -11.54
CA VAL A 90 -1.71 -7.06 -11.75
C VAL A 90 -2.09 -6.36 -10.44
N THR A 91 -1.23 -5.44 -10.01
CA THR A 91 -1.40 -4.68 -8.78
C THR A 91 -1.98 -3.29 -9.06
N SER A 92 -2.39 -2.61 -7.99
CA SER A 92 -2.75 -1.19 -7.97
C SER A 92 -2.30 -0.63 -6.63
N ASP A 93 -2.12 0.67 -6.54
CA ASP A 93 -1.43 1.35 -5.44
C ASP A 93 -2.31 2.46 -4.83
N PRO A 94 -3.50 2.14 -4.27
CA PRO A 94 -4.34 3.13 -3.62
C PRO A 94 -3.63 3.84 -2.46
N LEU A 95 -4.14 5.03 -2.14
CA LEU A 95 -3.78 5.74 -0.92
C LEU A 95 -3.98 4.83 0.29
N ALA A 96 -3.06 4.90 1.27
CA ALA A 96 -3.20 4.11 2.50
C ALA A 96 -4.56 4.32 3.17
N VAL A 97 -5.03 5.57 3.25
CA VAL A 97 -6.31 5.94 3.88
C VAL A 97 -7.55 5.34 3.21
N ASP A 98 -7.44 4.89 1.96
CA ASP A 98 -8.54 4.24 1.25
C ASP A 98 -8.69 2.75 1.62
N LEU A 99 -7.76 2.18 2.39
CA LEU A 99 -7.83 0.80 2.87
C LEU A 99 -8.42 0.73 4.27
N ALA A 100 -9.38 -0.16 4.49
CA ALA A 100 -10.13 -0.30 5.75
C ALA A 100 -9.23 -0.41 7.00
N CYS A 101 -8.09 -1.08 6.88
CA CYS A 101 -7.14 -1.29 7.98
C CYS A 101 -6.33 -0.04 8.35
N PHE A 102 -6.39 1.02 7.55
CA PHE A 102 -5.64 2.27 7.73
C PHE A 102 -6.54 3.52 7.66
N GLN A 103 -7.87 3.34 7.71
CA GLN A 103 -8.82 4.45 7.67
C GLN A 103 -8.63 5.47 8.80
N ASP A 104 -8.09 5.04 9.93
CA ASP A 104 -7.81 5.92 11.08
C ASP A 104 -6.66 6.91 10.82
N LEU A 105 -5.96 6.82 9.68
CA LEU A 105 -4.91 7.76 9.27
C LEU A 105 -5.44 9.00 8.54
N ALA A 106 -6.73 9.01 8.18
CA ALA A 106 -7.39 10.09 7.43
C ALA A 106 -7.58 11.38 8.25
#